data_AF-A0AAV6W167-F1
#
_entry.id   AF-A0AAV6W167-F1
#
_cell.length_a   1.000
_cell.length_b   1.000
_cell.length_c   1.000
_cell.angle_alpha   90.00
_cell.angle_beta   90.00
_cell.angle_gamma   90.00
#
_symmetry.space_group_name_H-M   'P 1'
#
loop_
_entity.id
_entity.type
_entity.pdbx_description
1 polymer ?
#
loop_
_entity_poly.entity_id
_entity_poly.type
_entity_poly.pdbx_seq_one_letter_code
_entity_poly.pdbx_strand_id
1 'polypeptide(L)'
;MGKGNFRNDPLSIRLPSETRLPGGDLYLAKGLGIRPDTSRTMLYFSGRVAGLWVAKDIAKNNPGSRVLLATSETTIIGFKPPSAKRPYDLVGVALFGDGAGAMIIESNPILKPEKPLFELHTAIQHFLPDTEKVKDGKLTEEGISVKLEKQLAQIIEDNIQDFCDDLMGFGGFDE
;
A
#
# COMPACT_ATOMS: atom_id res chain seq x y z
N MET A 1 -8.51 26.18 0.68
CA MET A 1 -7.87 24.91 0.26
C MET A 1 -6.99 25.23 -0.95
N GLY A 2 -5.69 25.42 -0.74
CA GLY A 2 -4.78 25.85 -1.80
C GLY A 2 -4.56 24.73 -2.82
N LYS A 3 -4.70 25.04 -4.11
CA LYS A 3 -4.32 24.12 -5.19
C LYS A 3 -2.80 23.96 -5.15
N GLY A 4 -2.32 22.83 -4.64
CA GLY A 4 -0.91 22.43 -4.76
C GLY A 4 -0.54 22.41 -6.25
N ASN A 5 0.44 23.22 -6.62
CA ASN A 5 0.87 23.38 -8.00
C ASN A 5 1.78 22.19 -8.34
N PHE A 6 1.22 21.07 -8.81
CA PHE A 6 1.94 19.86 -9.27
C PHE A 6 2.69 20.10 -10.59
N ARG A 7 3.41 21.22 -10.69
CA ARG A 7 3.83 21.81 -11.96
C ARG A 7 4.93 21.03 -12.66
N ASN A 8 5.69 20.15 -11.98
CA ASN A 8 6.90 19.57 -12.57
C ASN A 8 7.09 18.05 -12.53
N ASP A 9 6.35 17.22 -11.78
CA ASP A 9 7.03 15.98 -11.35
C ASP A 9 6.25 14.66 -11.60
N PRO A 10 6.88 13.62 -12.22
CA PRO A 10 6.19 12.42 -12.69
C PRO A 10 6.27 11.26 -11.68
N LEU A 11 5.10 10.84 -11.18
CA LEU A 11 4.63 9.44 -11.07
C LEU A 11 3.54 9.40 -9.98
N SER A 12 2.40 8.80 -10.27
CA SER A 12 1.43 8.44 -9.21
C SER A 12 1.33 6.93 -9.08
N ILE A 13 1.51 6.43 -7.85
CA ILE A 13 1.24 5.04 -7.51
C ILE A 13 -0.06 4.99 -6.74
N ARG A 14 -0.99 4.14 -7.17
CA ARG A 14 -2.25 3.94 -6.45
C ARG A 14 -2.52 2.47 -6.16
N LEU A 15 -2.99 2.21 -4.94
CA LEU A 15 -3.49 0.93 -4.45
C LEU A 15 -5.02 1.02 -4.25
N PRO A 16 -5.86 0.50 -5.16
CA PRO A 16 -7.29 0.35 -4.88
C PRO A 16 -7.68 -1.09 -4.50
N SER A 17 -8.77 -1.19 -3.76
CA SER A 17 -9.54 -2.41 -3.51
C SER A 17 -10.30 -2.93 -4.74
N GLU A 18 -10.63 -2.05 -5.71
CA GLU A 18 -11.45 -2.39 -6.88
C GLU A 18 -10.63 -2.64 -8.14
N THR A 19 -10.76 -3.82 -8.73
CA THR A 19 -10.21 -4.14 -10.07
C THR A 19 -11.12 -3.61 -11.17
N ARG A 20 -10.76 -2.48 -11.77
CA ARG A 20 -11.48 -1.89 -12.91
C ARG A 20 -10.52 -1.54 -14.05
N LEU A 21 -11.01 -1.60 -15.29
CA LEU A 21 -10.38 -1.00 -16.46
C LEU A 21 -11.36 -0.02 -17.13
N PRO A 22 -11.03 1.28 -17.26
CA PRO A 22 -9.84 1.94 -16.70
C PRO A 22 -9.81 1.94 -15.17
N GLY A 23 -8.60 1.90 -14.62
CA GLY A 23 -8.36 1.81 -13.18
C GLY A 23 -8.72 3.09 -12.42
N GLY A 24 -8.76 2.96 -11.08
CA GLY A 24 -9.02 4.09 -10.19
C GLY A 24 -7.99 5.22 -10.33
N ASP A 25 -6.74 4.93 -10.69
CA ASP A 25 -5.71 5.94 -10.97
C ASP A 25 -6.16 7.00 -11.98
N LEU A 26 -6.83 6.58 -13.06
CA LEU A 26 -7.25 7.52 -14.10
C LEU A 26 -8.27 8.52 -13.57
N TYR A 27 -9.25 8.03 -12.81
CA TYR A 27 -10.29 8.88 -12.22
C TYR A 27 -9.72 9.81 -11.15
N LEU A 28 -8.77 9.33 -10.34
CA LEU A 28 -8.07 10.16 -9.37
C LEU A 28 -7.24 11.25 -10.06
N ALA A 29 -6.45 10.88 -11.07
CA ALA A 29 -5.64 11.81 -11.84
C ALA A 29 -6.50 12.90 -12.48
N LYS A 30 -7.61 12.51 -13.10
CA LYS A 30 -8.58 13.45 -13.67
C LYS A 30 -9.20 14.36 -12.60
N GLY A 31 -9.60 13.80 -11.45
CA GLY A 31 -10.21 14.55 -10.35
C GLY A 31 -9.27 15.55 -9.69
N LEU A 32 -7.97 15.22 -9.62
CA LEU A 32 -6.92 16.10 -9.09
C LEU A 32 -6.34 17.08 -10.14
N GLY A 33 -6.70 16.93 -11.41
CA GLY A 33 -6.13 17.73 -12.49
C GLY A 33 -4.64 17.43 -12.76
N ILE A 34 -4.21 16.20 -12.49
CA ILE A 34 -2.85 15.72 -12.80
C ILE A 34 -2.67 15.69 -14.32
N ARG A 35 -1.46 16.00 -14.79
CA ARG A 35 -1.17 16.07 -16.23
C ARG A 35 -1.40 14.70 -16.91
N PRO A 36 -1.96 14.66 -18.13
CA PRO A 36 -2.21 13.41 -18.85
C PRO A 36 -0.97 12.56 -19.16
N ASP A 37 0.21 13.19 -19.23
CA ASP A 37 1.51 12.56 -19.47
C ASP A 37 2.16 11.97 -18.20
N THR A 38 1.49 12.09 -17.05
CA THR A 38 1.99 11.54 -15.79
C THR A 38 2.02 10.02 -15.84
N SER A 39 3.17 9.45 -15.54
CA SER A 39 3.31 8.00 -15.39
C SER A 39 2.45 7.50 -14.22
N ARG A 40 1.81 6.35 -14.38
CA ARG A 40 0.90 5.78 -13.38
C ARG A 40 1.20 4.32 -13.17
N THR A 41 1.34 3.91 -11.90
CA THR A 41 1.54 2.52 -11.51
C THR A 41 0.39 2.09 -10.63
N MET A 42 -0.37 1.10 -11.09
CA MET A 42 -1.49 0.52 -10.34
C MET A 42 -1.09 -0.78 -9.70
N LEU A 43 -1.33 -0.87 -8.40
CA LEU A 43 -1.06 -2.03 -7.59
C LEU A 43 -2.40 -2.57 -7.06
N TYR A 44 -2.85 -3.71 -7.59
CA TYR A 44 -4.07 -4.38 -7.15
C TYR A 44 -3.71 -5.52 -6.20
N PHE A 45 -4.47 -5.70 -5.12
CA PHE A 45 -4.34 -6.82 -4.17
C PHE A 45 -2.97 -6.99 -3.48
N SER A 46 -2.06 -6.01 -3.55
CA SER A 46 -0.68 -6.14 -3.03
C SER A 46 -0.49 -5.70 -1.57
N GLY A 47 -1.57 -5.42 -0.83
CA GLY A 47 -1.47 -4.88 0.54
C GLY A 47 -0.95 -3.44 0.59
N ARG A 48 -1.27 -2.74 1.68
CA ARG A 48 -1.06 -1.28 1.79
C ARG A 48 0.42 -0.86 1.81
N VAL A 49 1.28 -1.69 2.42
CA VAL A 49 2.70 -1.39 2.63
C VAL A 49 3.50 -1.49 1.32
N ALA A 50 3.06 -2.33 0.37
CA ALA A 50 3.70 -2.49 -0.93
C ALA A 50 3.60 -1.24 -1.83
N GLY A 51 2.85 -0.21 -1.46
CA GLY A 51 2.90 1.05 -2.20
C GLY A 51 4.14 1.88 -1.87
N LEU A 52 4.61 1.78 -0.63
CA LEU A 52 5.63 2.67 -0.08
C LEU A 52 7.02 2.41 -0.65
N TRP A 53 7.44 1.14 -0.73
CA TRP A 53 8.73 0.75 -1.30
C TRP A 53 8.86 1.08 -2.80
N VAL A 54 7.81 0.85 -3.61
CA VAL A 54 7.79 1.20 -5.04
C VAL A 54 7.88 2.71 -5.20
N ALA A 55 7.15 3.47 -4.38
CA ALA A 55 7.21 4.92 -4.43
C ALA A 55 8.58 5.48 -4.05
N LYS A 56 9.21 4.90 -3.02
CA LYS A 56 10.60 5.19 -2.66
C LYS A 56 11.54 4.95 -3.82
N ASP A 57 11.49 3.77 -4.44
CA ASP A 57 12.42 3.38 -5.50
C ASP A 57 12.25 4.26 -6.74
N ILE A 58 11.02 4.61 -7.11
CA ILE A 58 10.82 5.60 -8.19
C ILE A 58 11.38 6.96 -7.80
N ALA A 59 11.04 7.49 -6.63
CA ALA A 59 11.48 8.81 -6.22
C ALA A 59 13.01 8.92 -6.20
N LYS A 60 13.68 7.85 -5.73
CA LYS A 60 15.14 7.75 -5.69
C LYS A 60 15.74 7.62 -7.09
N ASN A 61 15.14 6.83 -7.97
CA ASN A 61 15.68 6.57 -9.32
C ASN A 61 15.35 7.67 -10.34
N ASN A 62 14.49 8.63 -10.00
CA ASN A 62 14.11 9.74 -10.88
C ASN A 62 14.33 11.07 -10.15
N PRO A 63 15.55 11.63 -10.16
CA PRO A 63 15.86 12.89 -9.47
C PRO A 63 14.95 14.03 -9.93
N GLY A 64 14.44 14.80 -8.97
CA GLY A 64 13.46 15.86 -9.22
C GLY A 64 12.01 15.37 -9.34
N SER A 65 11.76 14.06 -9.35
CA SER A 65 10.39 13.55 -9.33
C SER A 65 9.73 13.69 -7.95
N ARG A 66 8.41 13.83 -7.97
CA ARG A 66 7.51 13.78 -6.81
C ARG A 66 6.50 12.72 -7.10
N VAL A 67 6.46 11.75 -6.22
CA VAL A 67 5.60 10.59 -6.34
C VAL A 67 4.38 10.80 -5.46
N LEU A 68 3.19 10.84 -6.06
CA LEU A 68 1.94 10.77 -5.31
C LEU A 68 1.59 9.30 -5.08
N LEU A 69 1.83 8.83 -3.87
CA LEU A 69 1.31 7.55 -3.39
C LEU A 69 -0.08 7.78 -2.80
N ALA A 70 -1.10 7.11 -3.34
CA ALA A 70 -2.46 7.16 -2.82
C ALA A 70 -3.02 5.75 -2.59
N THR A 71 -3.63 5.53 -1.43
CA THR A 71 -4.27 4.27 -1.07
C THR A 71 -5.73 4.54 -0.75
N SER A 72 -6.63 3.70 -1.25
CA SER A 72 -8.06 3.79 -0.93
C SER A 72 -8.61 2.39 -0.80
N GLU A 73 -9.23 2.11 0.33
CA GLU A 73 -9.71 0.81 0.71
C GLU A 73 -11.17 0.93 1.13
N THR A 74 -11.99 0.06 0.57
CA THR A 74 -13.42 -0.04 0.85
C THR A 74 -13.76 -1.49 1.12
N THR A 75 -14.53 -1.71 2.17
CA THR A 75 -14.94 -3.03 2.66
C THR A 75 -16.12 -3.61 1.89
N ILE A 76 -16.77 -2.81 1.04
CA ILE A 76 -17.98 -3.19 0.30
C ILE A 76 -17.82 -4.49 -0.49
N ILE A 77 -16.64 -4.72 -1.07
CA ILE A 77 -16.35 -5.92 -1.88
C ILE A 77 -16.16 -7.20 -1.05
N GLY A 78 -15.91 -7.07 0.25
CA GLY A 78 -15.76 -8.20 1.17
C GLY A 78 -16.94 -8.36 2.14
N PHE A 79 -17.94 -7.47 2.07
CA PHE A 79 -19.08 -7.49 2.98
C PHE A 79 -20.05 -8.61 2.59
N LYS A 80 -20.21 -9.59 3.49
CA LYS A 80 -21.12 -10.72 3.31
C LYS A 80 -22.06 -10.85 4.51
N PRO A 81 -23.31 -11.31 4.32
CA PRO A 81 -24.18 -11.66 5.43
C PRO A 81 -23.53 -12.70 6.35
N PRO A 82 -23.70 -12.58 7.68
CA PRO A 82 -23.23 -13.56 8.64
C PRO A 82 -23.73 -14.96 8.32
N SER A 83 -22.87 -15.98 8.47
CA SER A 83 -23.25 -17.38 8.28
C SER A 83 -22.58 -18.28 9.29
N ALA A 84 -23.35 -19.18 9.91
CA ALA A 84 -22.80 -20.19 10.83
C ALA A 84 -21.80 -21.14 10.14
N LYS A 85 -21.87 -21.29 8.81
CA LYS A 85 -20.91 -22.08 8.02
C LYS A 85 -19.57 -21.36 7.81
N ARG A 86 -19.53 -20.05 8.05
CA ARG A 86 -18.36 -19.18 7.83
C ARG A 86 -18.16 -18.24 9.03
N PRO A 87 -17.87 -18.78 10.23
CA PRO A 87 -17.74 -17.97 11.43
C PRO A 87 -16.61 -16.94 11.35
N TYR A 88 -15.57 -17.20 10.55
CA TYR A 88 -14.44 -16.28 10.38
C TYR A 88 -14.77 -15.03 9.56
N ASP A 89 -15.85 -15.02 8.78
CA ASP A 89 -16.29 -13.81 8.06
C ASP A 89 -16.61 -12.67 9.04
N LEU A 90 -17.08 -12.99 10.25
CA LEU A 90 -17.36 -12.02 11.32
C LEU A 90 -16.10 -11.31 11.82
N VAL A 91 -14.96 -12.00 11.83
CA VAL A 91 -13.67 -11.41 12.22
C VAL A 91 -13.26 -10.36 11.20
N GLY A 92 -13.45 -10.66 9.90
CA GLY A 92 -13.18 -9.70 8.83
C GLY A 92 -14.02 -8.42 8.98
N VAL A 93 -15.32 -8.55 9.21
CA VAL A 93 -16.22 -7.39 9.38
C VAL A 93 -15.89 -6.59 10.66
N ALA A 94 -15.41 -7.24 11.72
CA ALA A 94 -15.00 -6.56 12.94
C ALA A 94 -13.66 -5.81 12.81
N LEU A 95 -12.75 -6.28 11.93
CA LEU A 95 -11.41 -5.72 11.77
C LEU A 95 -11.29 -4.70 10.63
N PHE A 96 -11.96 -4.95 9.51
CA PHE A 96 -11.80 -4.14 8.31
C PHE A 96 -12.75 -2.95 8.30
N GLY A 97 -12.20 -1.80 7.91
CA GLY A 97 -12.94 -0.55 7.73
C GLY A 97 -12.50 0.18 6.48
N ASP A 98 -13.34 1.12 6.05
CA ASP A 98 -13.09 1.97 4.91
C ASP A 98 -12.07 3.06 5.26
N GLY A 99 -11.21 3.41 4.32
CA GLY A 99 -10.22 4.46 4.55
C GLY A 99 -9.44 4.83 3.31
N ALA A 100 -8.91 6.05 3.30
CA ALA A 100 -8.02 6.54 2.26
C ALA A 100 -6.86 7.32 2.88
N GLY A 101 -5.71 7.27 2.22
CA GLY A 101 -4.49 7.96 2.62
C GLY A 101 -3.68 8.35 1.39
N ALA A 102 -2.89 9.42 1.50
CA ALA A 102 -2.01 9.84 0.43
C ALA A 102 -0.73 10.47 0.98
N MET A 103 0.37 10.32 0.26
CA MET A 103 1.68 10.87 0.59
C MET A 103 2.38 11.35 -0.68
N ILE A 104 3.13 12.45 -0.54
CA ILE A 104 4.09 12.91 -1.55
C ILE A 104 5.47 12.44 -1.11
N ILE A 105 6.17 11.74 -2.00
CA ILE A 105 7.50 11.19 -1.76
C ILE A 105 8.44 11.77 -2.81
N GLU A 106 9.60 12.25 -2.37
CA GLU A 106 10.65 12.79 -3.25
C GLU A 106 12.03 12.47 -2.66
N SER A 107 13.06 12.54 -3.50
CA SER A 107 14.45 12.26 -3.10
C SER A 107 15.29 13.50 -2.83
N ASN A 108 14.87 14.69 -3.29
CA ASN A 108 15.63 15.93 -3.15
C ASN A 108 14.69 17.13 -2.90
N PRO A 109 14.16 17.29 -1.68
CA PRO A 109 13.19 18.31 -1.36
C PRO A 109 13.80 19.72 -1.42
N ILE A 110 13.04 20.67 -1.96
CA ILE A 110 13.39 22.09 -1.95
C ILE A 110 13.01 22.66 -0.58
N LEU A 111 14.00 22.78 0.31
CA LEU A 111 13.82 23.28 1.66
C LEU A 111 13.22 24.70 1.63
N LYS A 112 11.92 24.77 1.91
CA LYS A 112 10.99 25.91 1.69
C LYS A 112 10.60 26.08 0.20
N PRO A 113 9.34 25.83 -0.17
CA PRO A 113 8.16 25.66 0.69
C PRO A 113 8.00 24.25 1.29
N GLU A 114 8.80 23.26 0.88
CA GLU A 114 8.65 21.90 1.41
C GLU A 114 9.18 21.77 2.83
N LYS A 115 8.51 20.90 3.59
CA LYS A 115 8.89 20.47 4.92
C LYS A 115 8.87 18.93 4.96
N PRO A 116 10.02 18.28 4.78
CA PRO A 116 10.13 16.83 4.93
C PRO A 116 9.62 16.39 6.31
N LEU A 117 8.87 15.30 6.35
CA LEU A 117 8.33 14.72 7.60
C LEU A 117 9.11 13.50 8.06
N PHE A 118 9.49 12.64 7.11
CA PHE A 118 10.22 11.40 7.33
C PHE A 118 11.17 11.15 6.16
N GLU A 119 12.25 10.41 6.41
CA GLU A 119 13.19 9.93 5.40
C GLU A 119 13.10 8.41 5.27
N LEU A 120 13.05 7.91 4.03
CA LEU A 120 12.88 6.48 3.76
C LEU A 120 14.23 5.84 3.39
N HIS A 121 15.08 5.55 4.38
CA HIS A 121 16.45 5.04 4.16
C HIS A 121 16.51 3.63 3.58
N THR A 122 15.86 2.67 4.23
CA THR A 122 15.88 1.24 3.88
C THR A 122 14.47 0.69 3.76
N ALA A 123 14.25 -0.24 2.83
CA ALA A 123 12.99 -0.96 2.67
C ALA A 123 13.32 -2.39 2.26
N ILE A 124 12.85 -3.36 3.03
CA ILE A 124 13.01 -4.79 2.74
C ILE A 124 11.65 -5.49 2.86
N GLN A 125 11.54 -6.67 2.25
CA GLN A 125 10.37 -7.54 2.37
C GLN A 125 10.83 -8.98 2.33
N HIS A 126 10.34 -9.80 3.25
CA HIS A 126 10.52 -11.25 3.25
C HIS A 126 9.19 -11.96 2.98
N PHE A 127 9.26 -13.07 2.24
CA PHE A 127 8.20 -14.06 2.26
C PHE A 127 8.59 -15.11 3.29
N LEU A 128 7.62 -15.58 4.08
CA LEU A 128 7.85 -16.67 5.01
C LEU A 128 7.53 -18.00 4.29
N PRO A 129 8.49 -18.94 4.20
CA PRO A 129 8.27 -20.24 3.56
C PRO A 129 7.07 -20.98 4.15
N ASP A 130 6.35 -21.73 3.31
CA ASP A 130 5.24 -22.62 3.71
C ASP A 130 4.05 -21.91 4.41
N THR A 131 3.89 -20.59 4.20
CA THR A 131 2.80 -19.79 4.81
C THR A 131 1.67 -19.40 3.84
N GLU A 132 1.64 -19.94 2.62
CA GLU A 132 0.71 -19.52 1.55
C GLU A 132 -0.77 -19.69 1.93
N LYS A 133 -1.07 -20.61 2.85
CA LYS A 133 -2.44 -20.87 3.33
C LYS A 133 -2.81 -20.14 4.61
N VAL A 134 -1.85 -19.47 5.26
CA VAL A 134 -2.07 -18.76 6.54
C VAL A 134 -2.97 -17.53 6.33
N LYS A 135 -2.79 -16.86 5.20
CA LYS A 135 -3.69 -15.80 4.72
C LYS A 135 -4.03 -16.09 3.25
N ASP A 136 -5.26 -16.51 3.02
CA ASP A 136 -5.77 -16.84 1.68
C ASP A 136 -6.87 -15.85 1.29
N GLY A 137 -6.69 -15.15 0.17
CA GLY A 137 -7.63 -14.17 -0.35
C GLY A 137 -8.11 -14.60 -1.74
N LYS A 138 -9.41 -14.79 -1.90
CA LYS A 138 -10.03 -15.23 -3.16
C LYS A 138 -11.09 -14.26 -3.61
N LEU A 139 -10.95 -13.76 -4.84
CA LEU A 139 -12.02 -13.03 -5.52
C LEU A 139 -12.98 -14.04 -6.17
N THR A 140 -14.26 -13.90 -5.86
CA THR A 140 -15.34 -14.76 -6.37
C THR A 140 -16.50 -13.90 -6.86
N GLU A 141 -17.53 -14.50 -7.45
CA GLU A 141 -18.77 -13.79 -7.83
C GLU A 141 -19.49 -13.19 -6.61
N GLU A 142 -19.30 -13.76 -5.42
CA GLU A 142 -19.81 -13.21 -4.16
C GLU A 142 -18.91 -12.10 -3.58
N GLY A 143 -17.91 -11.62 -4.32
CA GLY A 143 -16.90 -10.68 -3.83
C GLY A 143 -15.65 -11.38 -3.27
N ILE A 144 -14.88 -10.64 -2.46
CA ILE A 144 -13.63 -11.13 -1.86
C ILE A 144 -13.93 -11.93 -0.60
N SER A 145 -13.37 -13.13 -0.52
CA SER A 145 -13.29 -13.92 0.70
C SER A 145 -11.85 -13.93 1.19
N VAL A 146 -11.64 -13.50 2.43
CA VAL A 146 -10.33 -13.56 3.09
C VAL A 146 -10.43 -14.54 4.24
N LYS A 147 -9.59 -15.57 4.21
CA LYS A 147 -9.42 -16.51 5.32
C LYS A 147 -8.11 -16.18 6.04
N LEU A 148 -8.22 -16.02 7.36
CA LEU A 148 -7.08 -15.83 8.26
C LEU A 148 -7.01 -17.05 9.18
N GLU A 149 -5.88 -17.75 9.16
CA GLU A 149 -5.62 -18.81 10.13
C GLU A 149 -5.32 -18.21 11.51
N LYS A 150 -5.75 -18.89 12.56
CA LYS A 150 -5.58 -18.43 13.96
C LYS A 150 -4.11 -18.23 14.35
N GLN A 151 -3.21 -18.98 13.71
CA GLN A 151 -1.78 -18.95 13.98
C GLN A 151 -1.06 -17.75 13.33
N LEU A 152 -1.73 -16.94 12.50
CA LEU A 152 -1.09 -15.83 11.79
C LEU A 152 -0.33 -14.89 12.73
N ALA A 153 -0.90 -14.53 13.87
CA ALA A 153 -0.24 -13.64 14.83
C ALA A 153 1.01 -14.29 15.42
N GLN A 154 0.94 -15.57 15.79
CA GLN A 154 2.09 -16.31 16.33
C GLN A 154 3.20 -16.46 15.29
N ILE A 155 2.87 -16.77 14.03
CA ILE A 155 3.85 -16.88 12.95
C ILE A 155 4.58 -15.54 12.75
N ILE A 156 3.88 -14.41 12.83
CA ILE A 156 4.54 -13.10 12.76
C ILE A 156 5.44 -12.89 13.98
N GLU A 157 4.96 -13.19 15.19
CA GLU A 157 5.73 -13.06 16.43
C GLU A 157 7.01 -13.90 16.41
N ASP A 158 6.95 -15.12 15.90
CA ASP A 158 8.08 -16.04 15.83
C ASP A 158 9.16 -15.58 14.82
N ASN A 159 8.83 -14.71 13.87
CA ASN A 159 9.74 -14.30 12.77
C ASN A 159 10.08 -12.80 12.78
N ILE A 160 9.43 -11.98 13.61
CA ILE A 160 9.59 -10.52 13.56
C ILE A 160 10.97 -10.06 14.03
N GLN A 161 11.57 -10.78 14.99
CA GLN A 161 12.89 -10.46 15.52
C GLN A 161 13.95 -10.57 14.43
N ASP A 162 14.06 -11.73 13.78
CA ASP A 162 15.01 -11.98 12.69
C ASP A 162 14.83 -10.97 11.55
N PHE A 163 13.58 -10.64 11.19
CA PHE A 163 13.29 -9.61 10.19
C PHE A 163 13.82 -8.23 10.59
N CYS A 164 13.71 -7.87 11.87
CA CYS A 164 14.19 -6.59 12.37
C CYS A 164 15.72 -6.56 12.42
N ASP A 165 16.37 -7.65 12.80
CA ASP A 165 17.82 -7.75 12.81
C ASP A 165 18.37 -7.60 11.38
N ASP A 166 17.76 -8.25 10.39
CA ASP A 166 18.10 -8.07 8.97
C ASP A 166 17.89 -6.61 8.52
N LEU A 167 16.74 -6.00 8.86
CA LEU A 167 16.44 -4.60 8.52
C LEU A 167 17.49 -3.64 9.07
N MET A 168 17.92 -3.85 10.32
CA MET A 168 18.94 -3.03 10.98
C MET A 168 20.31 -3.23 10.32
N GLY A 169 20.68 -4.47 9.99
CA GLY A 169 21.90 -4.77 9.24
C GLY A 169 21.94 -4.11 7.85
N PHE A 170 20.85 -4.20 7.08
CA PHE A 170 20.73 -3.48 5.80
C PHE A 170 20.73 -1.96 5.96
N GLY A 171 20.28 -1.46 7.11
CA GLY A 171 20.32 -0.05 7.49
C GLY A 171 21.71 0.44 7.91
N GLY A 172 22.66 -0.46 8.15
CA GLY A 172 23.97 -0.14 8.71
C GLY A 172 23.91 0.26 10.19
N PHE A 173 22.92 -0.26 10.93
CA PHE A 173 22.72 -0.04 12.36
C PHE A 173 23.07 -1.29 13.17
N ASP A 174 24.23 -1.90 12.89
CA ASP A 174 24.75 -3.00 13.68
C ASP A 174 25.30 -2.45 15.01
N GLU A 175 24.87 -3.02 16.16
CA GLU A 175 25.53 -2.84 17.47
C GLU A 175 26.85 -3.62 17.56
#